data_AF-A0A2N8C2E6-F1
#
_entry.id   AF-A0A2N8C2E6-F1
#
_cell.length_a   1.000
_cell.length_b   1.000
_cell.length_c   1.000
_cell.angle_alpha   90.00
_cell.angle_beta   90.00
_cell.angle_gamma   90.00
#
_symmetry.space_group_name_H-M   'P 1'
#
loop_
_entity.id
_entity.type
_entity.pdbx_description
1 polymer ?
#
loop_
_entity_poly.entity_id
_entity_poly.type
_entity_poly.pdbx_seq_one_letter_code
_entity_poly.pdbx_strand_id
1 'polypeptide(L)' 'MNVQQRNHQTAITWIEGEIGNMVRDLGKANASSAATSAITLAFLLHVISEDEHREYRARIDQIYATYNASLKQGAAA' A
#
# COMPACT_ATOMS: atom_id res chain seq x y z
N MET A 1 -5.48 26.14 -4.29
CA MET A 1 -5.44 24.66 -4.22
C MET A 1 -6.87 24.16 -4.34
N ASN A 2 -7.20 23.40 -5.38
CA ASN A 2 -8.56 22.91 -5.62
C ASN A 2 -8.94 21.82 -4.59
N VAL A 3 -10.22 21.70 -4.24
CA VAL A 3 -10.69 20.72 -3.22
C VAL A 3 -10.35 19.29 -3.63
N GLN A 4 -10.52 18.95 -4.90
CA GLN A 4 -10.11 17.64 -5.45
C GLN A 4 -8.61 17.37 -5.29
N GLN A 5 -7.75 18.35 -5.58
CA GLN A 5 -6.31 18.18 -5.43
C GLN A 5 -5.90 18.01 -3.97
N ARG A 6 -6.57 18.70 -3.04
CA ARG A 6 -6.35 18.51 -1.61
C ARG A 6 -6.78 17.12 -1.17
N ASN A 7 -7.96 16.67 -1.57
CA ASN A 7 -8.49 15.34 -1.24
C ASN A 7 -7.57 14.23 -1.78
N HIS A 8 -7.11 14.40 -3.02
CA HIS A 8 -6.12 13.53 -3.66
C HIS A 8 -4.83 13.45 -2.86
N GLN A 9 -4.24 14.60 -2.51
CA GLN A 9 -3.03 14.65 -1.71
C GLN A 9 -3.23 14.00 -0.33
N THR A 10 -4.37 14.24 0.33
CA THR A 10 -4.70 13.61 1.61
C THR A 10 -4.81 12.10 1.50
N ALA A 11 -5.45 11.58 0.45
CA ALA A 11 -5.55 10.15 0.21
C ALA A 11 -4.17 9.52 -0.04
N ILE A 12 -3.33 10.14 -0.87
CA ILE A 12 -1.96 9.66 -1.11
C ILE A 12 -1.17 9.62 0.21
N THR A 13 -1.21 10.68 1.00
CA THR A 13 -0.50 10.72 2.29
C THR A 13 -0.97 9.60 3.23
N TRP A 14 -2.27 9.31 3.25
CA TRP A 14 -2.82 8.24 4.07
C TRP A 14 -2.42 6.86 3.55
N ILE A 15 -2.51 6.62 2.24
CA ILE A 15 -2.07 5.36 1.60
C ILE A 15 -0.59 5.09 1.87
N GLU A 16 0.28 6.08 1.68
CA GLU A 16 1.72 5.94 1.95
C GLU A 16 2.00 5.65 3.43
N GLY A 17 1.25 6.28 4.34
CA GLY A 17 1.34 6.00 5.78
C GLY A 17 0.98 4.56 6.12
N GLU A 18 -0.11 4.05 5.56
CA GLU A 18 -0.56 2.68 5.78
C GLU A 18 0.37 1.66 5.13
N ILE A 19 0.94 1.95 3.95
CA ILE A 19 2.00 1.12 3.34
C ILE A 19 3.25 1.12 4.22
N GLY A 20 3.64 2.26 4.79
CA GLY A 20 4.76 2.35 5.74
C GLY A 20 4.53 1.54 7.01
N ASN A 21 3.30 1.56 7.55
CA ASN A 21 2.90 0.73 8.69
C ASN A 21 2.93 -0.76 8.33
N MET A 22 2.38 -1.14 7.17
CA MET A 22 2.45 -2.50 6.65
C MET A 22 3.90 -3.00 6.55
N VAL A 23 4.83 -2.17 6.04
CA VAL A 23 6.25 -2.53 5.94
C VAL A 23 6.87 -2.79 7.31
N ARG A 24 6.52 -2.01 8.34
CA ARG A 24 7.00 -2.24 9.71
C ARG A 24 6.43 -3.51 10.33
N ASP A 25 5.18 -3.83 10.00
CA ASP A 25 4.46 -5.00 10.50
C ASP A 25 4.54 -6.21 9.54
N LEU A 26 5.47 -6.20 8.57
CA LEU A 26 5.68 -7.27 7.60
C LEU A 26 5.85 -8.62 8.29
N GLY A 27 4.95 -9.56 7.97
CA GLY A 27 4.89 -10.90 8.56
C GLY A 27 3.77 -11.10 9.59
N LYS A 28 3.10 -10.03 10.05
CA LYS A 28 1.88 -10.16 10.87
C LYS A 28 0.66 -10.46 10.00
N ALA A 29 -0.24 -11.29 10.53
CA ALA A 29 -1.56 -11.46 9.94
C ALA A 29 -2.26 -10.09 9.87
N ASN A 30 -2.77 -9.73 8.69
CA ASN A 30 -3.49 -8.47 8.39
C ASN A 30 -2.62 -7.20 8.25
N ALA A 31 -1.29 -7.30 8.16
CA ALA A 31 -0.44 -6.12 7.94
C ALA A 31 -0.82 -5.33 6.67
N SER A 32 -1.22 -6.03 5.61
CA SER A 32 -1.66 -5.41 4.35
C SER A 32 -3.13 -5.04 4.30
N SER A 33 -3.95 -5.48 5.26
CA SER A 33 -5.39 -5.24 5.24
C SER A 33 -5.70 -3.75 5.35
N ALA A 34 -4.97 -3.02 6.18
CA ALA A 34 -5.19 -1.59 6.37
C ALA A 34 -4.79 -0.80 5.11
N ALA A 35 -3.59 -1.03 4.57
CA ALA A 35 -3.13 -0.43 3.31
C ALA A 35 -4.06 -0.76 2.13
N THR A 36 -4.47 -2.02 2.00
CA THR A 36 -5.39 -2.46 0.95
C THR A 36 -6.75 -1.79 1.06
N SER A 37 -7.28 -1.66 2.28
CA SER A 37 -8.56 -0.99 2.54
C SER A 37 -8.47 0.50 2.21
N ALA A 38 -7.36 1.15 2.57
CA ALA A 38 -7.12 2.56 2.27
C ALA A 38 -7.08 2.84 0.77
N ILE A 39 -6.33 2.02 0.02
CA ILE A 39 -6.25 2.11 -1.44
C ILE A 39 -7.63 1.89 -2.08
N THR A 40 -8.36 0.85 -1.64
CA THR A 40 -9.68 0.53 -2.18
C THR A 40 -10.67 1.67 -1.92
N LEU A 41 -10.66 2.24 -0.72
CA LEU A 41 -11.52 3.37 -0.38
C LEU A 41 -11.20 4.60 -1.23
N ALA A 42 -9.92 4.93 -1.42
CA ALA A 42 -9.51 6.05 -2.26
C ALA A 42 -9.95 5.87 -3.72
N PHE A 43 -9.89 4.65 -4.24
CA PHE A 43 -10.36 4.33 -5.59
C PHE A 43 -11.89 4.47 -5.72
N LEU A 44 -12.65 3.92 -4.77
CA LEU A 44 -14.12 4.02 -4.75
C LEU A 44 -14.62 5.46 -4.62
N LEU A 45 -13.88 6.32 -3.93
CA LEU A 45 -14.19 7.74 -3.80
C LEU A 45 -13.74 8.56 -5.02
N HIS A 46 -13.20 7.92 -6.06
CA HIS A 46 -12.61 8.56 -7.25
C HIS A 46 -11.55 9.61 -6.89
N VAL A 47 -10.85 9.39 -5.78
CA VAL A 47 -9.77 10.26 -5.30
C VAL A 47 -8.45 9.89 -5.96
N ILE A 48 -8.28 8.63 -6.37
CA ILE A 48 -7.17 8.14 -7.17
C ILE A 48 -7.68 7.52 -8.48
N SER A 49 -6.82 7.52 -9.49
CA SER A 49 -7.08 6.96 -10.81
C SER A 49 -6.93 5.43 -10.83
N GLU A 50 -7.41 4.77 -11.89
CA GLU A 50 -7.21 3.32 -12.05
C GLU A 50 -5.74 2.94 -12.16
N ASP A 51 -4.93 3.73 -12.88
CA ASP A 51 -3.47 3.55 -12.97
C ASP A 51 -2.81 3.61 -11.58
N GLU A 52 -3.18 4.58 -10.75
CA GLU A 52 -2.66 4.71 -9.38
C GLU A 52 -3.09 3.54 -8.51
N HIS A 53 -4.34 3.10 -8.62
CA HIS A 53 -4.82 1.92 -7.91
C HIS A 53 -4.01 0.67 -8.29
N ARG A 54 -3.76 0.46 -9.58
CA ARG A 54 -2.93 -0.64 -10.07
C ARG A 54 -1.48 -0.52 -9.58
N GLU A 55 -0.91 0.68 -9.60
CA GLU A 55 0.45 0.94 -9.13
C GLU A 55 0.60 0.61 -7.64
N TYR A 56 -0.33 1.07 -6.80
CA TYR A 56 -0.32 0.76 -5.38
C TYR A 56 -0.46 -0.74 -5.11
N ARG A 57 -1.31 -1.43 -5.87
CA ARG A 57 -1.47 -2.89 -5.76
C ARG A 57 -0.17 -3.62 -6.10
N ALA A 58 0.44 -3.27 -7.23
CA ALA A 58 1.71 -3.84 -7.67
C ALA A 58 2.85 -3.59 -6.65
N ARG A 59 2.86 -2.41 -6.02
CA ARG A 59 3.82 -2.08 -4.98
C ARG A 59 3.65 -2.95 -3.73
N ILE A 60 2.41 -3.18 -3.27
CA ILE A 60 2.15 -4.11 -2.16
C ILE A 60 2.66 -5.52 -2.51
N ASP A 61 2.35 -6.01 -3.71
CA ASP A 61 2.82 -7.33 -4.16
C ASP A 61 4.34 -7.42 -4.21
N GLN A 62 5.02 -6.38 -4.71
CA GLN A 62 6.48 -6.31 -4.75
C GLN A 62 7.11 -6.32 -3.35
N ILE A 63 6.51 -5.62 -2.38
CA ILE A 63 6.96 -5.61 -0.99
C ILE A 63 6.91 -7.05 -0.41
N TYR A 64 5.81 -7.77 -0.62
CA TYR A 64 5.71 -9.16 -0.18
C TYR A 64 6.64 -10.11 -0.91
N ALA A 65 6.82 -9.95 -2.22
CA ALA A 65 7.77 -10.74 -3.00
C ALA A 65 9.20 -10.57 -2.46
N THR A 66 9.59 -9.33 -2.16
CA THR A 66 10.89 -8.99 -1.58
C THR A 66 11.06 -9.60 -0.19
N TYR A 67 10.07 -9.44 0.69
CA TYR A 67 10.09 -10.00 2.04
C TYR A 67 10.21 -11.54 2.03
N ASN A 68 9.41 -12.21 1.19
CA ASN A 68 9.45 -13.67 1.04
C ASN A 68 10.79 -14.15 0.46
N ALA A 69 11.39 -13.39 -0.46
CA ALA A 69 12.73 -13.69 -0.98
C ALA A 69 13.81 -13.56 0.12
N SER A 70 13.73 -12.53 0.96
CA SER A 70 14.62 -12.37 2.13
C SER A 70 14.46 -13.51 3.14
N LEU A 71 13.21 -13.94 3.43
CA LEU A 71 12.96 -15.08 4.31
C LEU A 71 13.55 -16.38 3.75
N LYS A 72 13.43 -16.63 2.43
CA LYS A 72 14.01 -17.81 1.78
C LYS A 72 15.53 -17.82 1.83
N GLN A 73 16.20 -16.68 1.74
CA GLN A 73 17.65 -16.58 1.91
C GLN A 73 18.09 -16.81 3.36
N GLY A 74 17.30 -16.37 4.35
CA GLY A 74 17.57 -16.61 5.77
C GLY A 74 17.33 -18.04 6.23
N ALA A 75 16.45 -18.80 5.55
CA ALA A 75 16.16 -20.19 5.86
C ALA A 75 17.18 -21.20 5.27
N ALA A 76 18.11 -20.73 4.44
CA ALA A 76 19.16 -21.54 3.81
C ALA A 76 20.55 -21.37 4.48
N ALA A 77 20.60 -20.73 5.66
CA ALA A 77 21.82 -20.51 6.45
C ALA A 77 21.93 -21.49 7.62
#